data_AF-A0A4Y2TN49-F1
#
_entry.id   AF-A0A4Y2TN49-F1
#
_cell.length_a   1.000
_cell.length_b   1.000
_cell.length_c   1.000
_cell.angle_alpha   90.00
_cell.angle_beta   90.00
_cell.angle_gamma   90.00
#
_symmetry.space_group_name_H-M   'P 1'
#
loop_
_entity.id
_entity.type
_entity.pdbx_description
1 polymer ?
#
loop_
_entity_poly.entity_id
_entity_poly.type
_entity_poly.pdbx_seq_one_letter_code
_entity_poly.pdbx_strand_id
1 'polypeptide(L)'
;MYLNNTDYLVIIDYYSKWIEISKIDNKSSEEIICKLEVVFARFGIPETIICDNVPFNSYQFRNFGKEWDIEIVFISPHHSQSNGMVEKAVGISKAVFKKAFEDNRRPAIGLLEYRNTPISGLGLSLAQLMFNRRLRTKLPISNKLLNPELFKDVNIKLLRRQQTQKHYYDRSSKILTELKPGDKIVVQNVKTKIWEPAVVLSKAKTPRSYKIKTLYGRVLVRNRKFLRLSKVNHKSYNDSVLDTLPDVTQIVSTPPQNVMSTDSQTSISTRSGRNINRPNHLKDYSWKTAVVVPIYKQGKNAQAADSYRPISLLSSLSKLAETIILDRLEAGTENKLIPFQFGFRKGLSTNKQLLRMTEHIRDGFQNYSDTPAVFIDIAKAFDRVWIDGLIYKMHELKISKQLILLMQSYLKHRNFIVRVGKDLSTPRTIEAGVVQGSRLGPRCFNIFINDICQMPNTQLCLFANDTAIMSTGPERHTNVTNLNRHLAELEKWLIRWKIKIKKDKMPCNVFHKSQNTVSHP
;
A
#
# COMPACT_ATOMS: atom_id res chain seq x y z
N MET A 1 14.30 13.31 -13.35
CA MET A 1 13.96 11.93 -12.95
C MET A 1 14.80 10.96 -13.78
N TYR A 2 15.59 10.09 -13.15
CA TYR A 2 16.33 9.04 -13.86
C TYR A 2 15.58 7.69 -13.78
N LEU A 3 15.40 7.02 -14.92
CA LEU A 3 14.77 5.70 -15.02
C LEU A 3 15.23 4.97 -16.29
N ASN A 4 15.60 3.69 -16.19
CA ASN A 4 16.05 2.83 -17.30
C ASN A 4 17.14 3.49 -18.18
N ASN A 5 18.20 4.02 -17.55
CA ASN A 5 19.30 4.71 -18.24
C ASN A 5 18.86 5.90 -19.10
N THR A 6 17.78 6.58 -18.70
CA THR A 6 17.29 7.78 -19.36
C THR A 6 16.91 8.82 -18.31
N ASP A 7 17.30 10.06 -18.56
CA ASP A 7 16.88 11.22 -17.77
C ASP A 7 15.62 11.85 -18.36
N TYR A 8 14.74 12.31 -17.46
CA TYR A 8 13.47 12.95 -17.78
C TYR A 8 13.30 14.23 -16.98
N LEU A 9 12.86 15.30 -17.62
CA LEU A 9 12.34 16.50 -16.99
C LEU A 9 10.89 16.24 -16.56
N VAL A 10 10.58 16.51 -15.29
CA VAL A 10 9.22 16.35 -14.72
C VAL A 10 8.74 17.72 -14.29
N ILE A 11 7.62 18.15 -14.85
CA ILE A 11 6.99 19.44 -14.57
C ILE A 11 5.62 19.14 -13.96
N ILE A 12 5.26 19.87 -12.92
CA ILE A 12 3.95 19.75 -12.27
C ILE A 12 3.30 21.12 -12.14
N ASP A 13 2.05 21.23 -12.61
CA ASP A 13 1.22 22.40 -12.33
C ASP A 13 0.69 22.34 -10.89
N TYR A 14 0.87 23.43 -10.15
CA TYR A 14 0.50 23.50 -8.74
C TYR A 14 -1.02 23.55 -8.53
N TYR A 15 -1.81 24.03 -9.50
CA TYR A 15 -3.26 24.08 -9.35
C TYR A 15 -3.90 22.71 -9.67
N SER A 16 -3.82 22.31 -10.93
CA SER A 16 -4.45 21.11 -11.47
C SER A 16 -3.76 19.81 -11.07
N LYS A 17 -2.50 19.88 -10.59
CA LYS A 17 -1.60 18.73 -10.40
C LYS A 17 -1.24 18.02 -11.70
N TRP A 18 -1.41 18.68 -12.84
CA TRP A 18 -1.03 18.16 -14.14
C TRP A 18 0.47 17.86 -14.18
N ILE A 19 0.83 16.64 -14.57
CA ILE A 19 2.22 16.22 -14.72
C ILE A 19 2.55 16.14 -16.21
N GLU A 20 3.60 16.84 -16.61
CA GLU A 20 4.24 16.75 -17.92
C GLU A 20 5.63 16.12 -17.76
N ILE A 21 5.97 15.19 -18.66
CA ILE A 21 7.23 14.46 -18.61
C ILE A 21 7.85 14.50 -20.01
N SER A 22 9.06 15.03 -20.08
CA SER A 22 9.84 15.12 -21.31
C SER A 22 11.15 14.37 -21.11
N LYS A 23 11.52 13.53 -22.08
CA LYS A 23 12.88 12.95 -22.12
C LYS A 23 13.88 14.08 -22.36
N ILE A 24 15.01 14.03 -21.65
CA ILE A 24 16.14 14.95 -21.83
C ILE A 24 17.39 14.13 -22.12
N ASP A 25 18.22 14.61 -23.05
CA ASP A 25 19.45 13.90 -23.44
C ASP A 25 20.62 14.27 -22.51
N ASN A 26 20.61 15.49 -21.97
CA ASN A 26 21.57 15.95 -20.97
C ASN A 26 20.89 16.87 -19.94
N LYS A 27 21.63 17.27 -18.91
CA LYS A 27 21.15 18.14 -17.81
C LYS A 27 21.57 19.61 -17.99
N SER A 28 21.90 20.02 -19.21
CA SER A 28 22.26 21.41 -19.48
C SER A 28 21.05 22.32 -19.35
N SER A 29 21.29 23.61 -19.09
CA SER A 29 20.21 24.58 -18.97
C SER A 29 19.51 24.82 -20.31
N GLU A 30 20.24 24.76 -21.42
CA GLU A 30 19.70 24.93 -22.78
C GLU A 30 18.71 23.82 -23.15
N GLU A 31 19.06 22.55 -22.89
CA GLU A 31 18.17 21.42 -23.16
C GLU A 31 16.87 21.53 -22.34
N ILE A 32 16.98 21.97 -21.08
CA ILE A 32 15.83 22.19 -20.21
C ILE A 32 14.96 23.34 -20.72
N ILE A 33 15.55 24.48 -21.10
CA ILE A 33 14.85 25.63 -21.67
C ILE A 33 14.08 25.21 -22.92
N CYS A 34 14.73 24.50 -23.85
CA CYS A 34 14.08 23.98 -25.06
C CYS A 34 12.86 23.10 -24.73
N LYS A 35 12.96 22.22 -23.71
CA LYS A 35 11.78 21.43 -23.28
C LYS A 35 10.70 22.30 -22.62
N LEU A 36 11.07 23.37 -21.91
CA LEU A 36 10.10 24.28 -21.28
C LEU A 36 9.35 25.12 -22.32
N GLU A 37 10.02 25.61 -23.36
CA GLU A 37 9.38 26.35 -24.47
C GLU A 37 8.25 25.54 -25.11
N VAL A 38 8.48 24.25 -25.37
CA VAL A 38 7.46 23.33 -25.91
C VAL A 38 6.29 23.13 -24.95
N VAL A 39 6.53 23.24 -23.64
CA VAL A 39 5.48 23.14 -22.61
C VAL A 39 4.70 24.45 -22.56
N PHE A 40 5.38 25.59 -22.56
CA PHE A 40 4.75 26.91 -22.49
C PHE A 40 3.95 27.22 -23.75
N ALA A 41 4.40 26.77 -24.93
CA ALA A 41 3.62 26.85 -26.16
C ALA A 41 2.27 26.08 -26.07
N ARG A 42 2.17 25.05 -25.21
CA ARG A 42 0.94 24.25 -25.06
C ARG A 42 0.03 24.73 -23.94
N PHE A 43 0.60 25.28 -22.86
CA PHE A 43 -0.14 25.59 -21.64
C PHE A 43 -0.15 27.07 -21.25
N GLY A 44 0.65 27.89 -21.93
CA GLY A 44 0.92 29.28 -21.56
C GLY A 44 2.20 29.42 -20.74
N ILE A 45 2.68 30.66 -20.67
CA ILE A 45 3.84 31.06 -19.87
C ILE A 45 3.40 31.18 -18.40
N PRO A 46 4.09 30.53 -17.44
CA PRO A 46 3.75 30.63 -16.03
C PRO A 46 4.28 31.93 -15.42
N GLU A 47 3.58 32.47 -14.43
CA GLU A 47 4.04 33.62 -13.63
C GLU A 47 5.27 33.27 -12.76
N THR A 48 5.30 32.05 -12.21
CA THR A 48 6.37 31.61 -11.32
C THR A 48 6.83 30.19 -11.62
N ILE A 49 8.14 29.97 -11.65
CA ILE A 49 8.75 28.64 -11.69
C ILE A 49 9.46 28.36 -10.36
N ILE A 50 9.09 27.24 -9.75
CA ILE A 50 9.71 26.73 -8.54
C ILE A 50 10.64 25.57 -8.91
N CYS A 51 11.93 25.70 -8.62
CA CYS A 51 12.93 24.70 -9.01
C CYS A 51 14.06 24.52 -7.99
N ASP A 52 14.77 23.40 -8.09
CA ASP A 52 15.99 23.14 -7.32
C ASP A 52 17.15 24.02 -7.83
N ASN A 53 18.15 24.26 -6.99
CA ASN A 53 19.25 25.17 -7.31
C ASN A 53 20.10 24.73 -8.53
N VAL A 54 20.29 23.44 -8.76
CA VAL A 54 21.11 22.94 -9.90
C VAL A 54 20.27 21.94 -10.68
N PRO A 55 20.15 22.05 -12.02
CA PRO A 55 20.84 22.95 -12.97
C PRO A 55 20.16 24.31 -13.22
N PHE A 56 19.10 24.67 -12.48
CA PHE A 56 18.24 25.80 -12.81
C PHE A 56 18.78 27.18 -12.40
N ASN A 57 19.85 27.26 -11.60
CA ASN A 57 20.43 28.54 -11.18
C ASN A 57 21.56 29.05 -12.11
N SER A 58 21.63 28.56 -13.34
CA SER A 58 22.59 29.05 -14.34
C SER A 58 22.24 30.46 -14.78
N TYR A 59 23.24 31.17 -15.32
CA TYR A 59 23.03 32.50 -15.90
C TYR A 59 21.99 32.46 -17.03
N GLN A 60 22.07 31.46 -17.90
CA GLN A 60 21.16 31.27 -19.03
C GLN A 60 19.71 31.10 -18.57
N PHE A 61 19.48 30.27 -17.54
CA PHE A 61 18.13 30.03 -17.03
C PHE A 61 17.53 31.27 -16.37
N ARG A 62 18.35 32.07 -15.68
CA ARG A 62 17.93 33.37 -15.13
C ARG A 62 17.62 34.40 -16.23
N ASN A 63 18.38 34.40 -17.33
CA ASN A 63 18.11 35.28 -18.46
C ASN A 63 16.80 34.91 -19.14
N PHE A 64 16.59 33.60 -19.37
CA PHE A 64 15.32 33.06 -19.87
C PHE A 64 14.13 33.50 -19.00
N GLY A 65 14.25 33.41 -17.67
CA GLY A 65 13.19 33.89 -16.77
C GLY A 65 12.90 35.38 -16.92
N LYS A 66 13.92 36.23 -17.09
CA LYS A 66 13.72 37.67 -17.29
C LYS A 66 13.09 37.99 -18.64
N GLU A 67 13.54 37.32 -19.69
CA GLU A 67 13.05 37.55 -21.06
C GLU A 67 11.58 37.13 -21.22
N TRP A 68 11.18 36.07 -20.53
CA TRP A 68 9.81 35.54 -20.58
C TRP A 68 8.90 36.07 -19.46
N ASP A 69 9.37 37.03 -18.66
CA ASP A 69 8.66 37.61 -17.50
C ASP A 69 8.18 36.56 -16.47
N ILE A 70 9.10 35.67 -16.08
CA ILE A 70 8.88 34.56 -15.15
C ILE A 70 9.68 34.78 -13.87
N GLU A 71 9.01 34.75 -12.72
CA GLU A 71 9.67 34.74 -11.43
C GLU A 71 10.27 33.35 -11.13
N ILE A 72 11.60 33.25 -11.03
CA ILE A 72 12.28 31.99 -10.70
C ILE A 72 12.59 31.92 -9.20
N VAL A 73 11.93 30.99 -8.51
CA VAL A 73 12.10 30.75 -7.08
C VAL A 73 12.91 29.48 -6.86
N PHE A 74 14.13 29.64 -6.33
CA PHE A 74 15.01 28.53 -5.99
C PHE A 74 14.73 28.00 -4.59
N ILE A 75 14.56 26.68 -4.49
CA ILE A 75 14.31 26.01 -3.22
C ILE A 75 15.54 25.18 -2.84
N SER A 76 15.92 25.25 -1.56
CA SER A 76 16.95 24.34 -1.04
C SER A 76 16.37 22.94 -0.90
N PRO A 77 17.14 21.86 -1.14
CA PRO A 77 16.67 20.46 -1.04
C PRO A 77 16.06 20.05 0.32
N HIS A 78 16.00 20.95 1.29
CA HIS A 78 15.59 20.70 2.66
C HIS A 78 14.35 21.51 3.10
N HIS A 79 13.71 22.27 2.20
CA HIS A 79 12.41 22.89 2.45
C HIS A 79 11.27 21.91 2.14
N SER A 80 10.64 21.39 3.18
CA SER A 80 9.77 20.20 3.13
C SER A 80 8.39 20.38 2.49
N GLN A 81 7.91 21.60 2.26
CA GLN A 81 6.53 21.82 1.78
C GLN A 81 6.43 21.91 0.26
N SER A 82 7.30 22.67 -0.40
CA SER A 82 7.29 22.84 -1.86
C SER A 82 7.99 21.68 -2.59
N ASN A 83 9.13 21.18 -2.06
CA ASN A 83 9.76 19.96 -2.60
C ASN A 83 8.85 18.74 -2.50
N GLY A 84 8.00 18.64 -1.47
CA GLY A 84 7.13 17.49 -1.28
C GLY A 84 6.15 17.24 -2.42
N MET A 85 5.76 18.28 -3.18
CA MET A 85 4.88 18.10 -4.35
C MET A 85 5.64 17.57 -5.56
N VAL A 86 6.82 18.14 -5.86
CA VAL A 86 7.70 17.68 -6.93
C VAL A 86 8.20 16.26 -6.65
N GLU A 87 8.60 15.96 -5.41
CA GLU A 87 9.00 14.61 -4.99
C GLU A 87 7.87 13.59 -5.19
N LYS A 88 6.63 13.96 -4.83
CA LYS A 88 5.46 13.13 -5.10
C LYS A 88 5.22 12.95 -6.60
N ALA A 89 5.32 14.02 -7.39
CA ALA A 89 5.15 13.96 -8.84
C ALA A 89 6.18 13.03 -9.49
N VAL A 90 7.45 13.10 -9.07
CA VAL A 90 8.52 12.19 -9.50
C VAL A 90 8.19 10.75 -9.08
N GLY A 91 7.73 10.53 -7.85
CA GLY A 91 7.31 9.21 -7.37
C GLY A 91 6.17 8.60 -8.19
N ILE A 92 5.14 9.39 -8.48
CA ILE A 92 4.01 9.00 -9.34
C ILE A 92 4.51 8.66 -10.76
N SER A 93 5.34 9.53 -11.33
CA SER A 93 5.92 9.37 -12.66
C SER A 93 6.71 8.06 -12.78
N LYS A 94 7.58 7.78 -11.81
CA LYS A 94 8.32 6.52 -11.74
C LYS A 94 7.40 5.31 -11.66
N ALA A 95 6.35 5.37 -10.83
CA ALA A 95 5.40 4.27 -10.68
C ALA A 95 4.64 3.99 -11.98
N VAL A 96 4.17 5.03 -12.67
CA VAL A 96 3.47 4.91 -13.95
C VAL A 96 4.39 4.32 -15.01
N PHE A 97 5.63 4.83 -15.13
CA PHE A 97 6.59 4.36 -16.13
C PHE A 97 7.06 2.94 -15.85
N LYS A 98 7.40 2.62 -14.60
CA LYS A 98 7.84 1.27 -14.20
C LYS A 98 6.78 0.24 -14.56
N LYS A 99 5.51 0.51 -14.23
CA LYS A 99 4.40 -0.38 -14.56
C LYS A 99 4.18 -0.52 -16.07
N ALA A 100 4.30 0.59 -16.82
CA ALA A 100 4.20 0.54 -18.28
C ALA A 100 5.30 -0.32 -18.90
N PHE A 101 6.55 -0.21 -18.43
CA PHE A 101 7.67 -1.03 -18.89
C PHE A 101 7.51 -2.50 -18.50
N GLU A 102 7.05 -2.80 -17.27
CA GLU A 102 6.77 -4.17 -16.83
C GLU A 102 5.69 -4.86 -17.70
N ASP A 103 4.72 -4.09 -18.20
CA ASP A 103 3.64 -4.56 -19.08
C ASP A 103 4.00 -4.51 -20.58
N ASN A 104 5.25 -4.18 -20.95
CA ASN A 104 5.69 -3.93 -22.35
C ASN A 104 4.82 -2.91 -23.11
N ARG A 105 4.41 -1.84 -22.42
CA ARG A 105 3.55 -0.76 -22.96
C ARG A 105 4.27 0.58 -22.96
N ARG A 106 3.83 1.48 -23.86
CA ARG A 106 4.32 2.87 -23.91
C ARG A 106 3.84 3.66 -22.69
N PRO A 107 4.71 4.35 -21.94
CA PRO A 107 4.34 5.12 -20.74
C PRO A 107 3.30 6.23 -20.97
N ALA A 108 3.24 6.78 -22.19
CA ALA A 108 2.30 7.83 -22.56
C ALA A 108 0.82 7.45 -22.31
N ILE A 109 0.45 6.19 -22.51
CA ILE A 109 -0.91 5.70 -22.23
C ILE A 109 -1.18 5.74 -20.72
N GLY A 110 -0.21 5.34 -19.90
CA GLY A 110 -0.32 5.40 -18.44
C GLY A 110 -0.48 6.84 -17.92
N LEU A 111 0.22 7.80 -18.55
CA LEU A 111 0.06 9.23 -18.25
C LEU A 111 -1.33 9.75 -18.63
N LEU A 112 -1.87 9.34 -19.79
CA LEU A 112 -3.23 9.72 -20.21
C LEU A 112 -4.28 9.23 -19.22
N GLU A 113 -4.18 7.98 -18.77
CA GLU A 113 -5.09 7.43 -17.76
C GLU A 113 -4.94 8.14 -16.40
N TYR A 114 -3.70 8.43 -15.99
CA TYR A 114 -3.43 9.21 -14.79
C TYR A 114 -4.09 10.59 -14.83
N ARG A 115 -3.98 11.31 -15.96
CA ARG A 115 -4.59 12.63 -16.16
C ARG A 115 -6.13 12.61 -16.06
N ASN A 116 -6.75 11.50 -16.46
CA ASN A 116 -8.20 11.31 -16.35
C ASN A 116 -8.65 10.68 -15.02
N THR A 117 -7.74 10.31 -14.12
CA THR A 117 -8.08 9.70 -12.84
C THR A 117 -8.55 10.77 -11.85
N PRO A 118 -9.75 10.65 -11.25
CA PRO A 118 -10.23 11.59 -10.24
C PRO A 118 -9.32 11.65 -9.02
N ILE A 119 -9.07 12.87 -8.54
CA ILE A 119 -8.34 13.11 -7.31
C ILE A 119 -9.25 12.76 -6.13
N SER A 120 -8.76 11.88 -5.24
CA SER A 120 -9.48 11.46 -4.03
C SER A 120 -9.89 12.67 -3.18
N GLY A 121 -11.18 12.71 -2.83
CA GLY A 121 -11.80 13.80 -2.04
C GLY A 121 -12.30 14.99 -2.88
N LEU A 122 -11.80 15.19 -4.10
CA LEU A 122 -12.30 16.25 -5.00
C LEU A 122 -13.30 15.72 -6.02
N GLY A 123 -13.15 14.47 -6.44
CA GLY A 123 -14.01 13.84 -7.46
C GLY A 123 -13.74 14.33 -8.90
N LEU A 124 -12.82 15.29 -9.07
CA LEU A 124 -12.40 15.82 -10.36
C LEU A 124 -11.02 15.27 -10.74
N SER A 125 -10.83 14.98 -12.03
CA SER A 125 -9.55 14.57 -12.60
C SER A 125 -8.65 15.76 -12.94
N LEU A 126 -7.36 15.50 -13.16
CA LEU A 126 -6.38 16.54 -13.55
C LEU A 126 -6.79 17.19 -14.88
N ALA A 127 -7.27 16.39 -15.84
CA ALA A 127 -7.79 16.89 -17.11
C ALA A 127 -9.00 17.81 -16.93
N GLN A 128 -9.91 17.48 -16.00
CA GLN A 128 -11.04 18.35 -15.69
C GLN A 128 -10.62 19.65 -15.03
N LEU A 129 -9.56 19.64 -14.20
CA LEU A 129 -9.03 20.85 -13.61
C LEU A 129 -8.31 21.74 -14.62
N MET A 130 -7.61 21.13 -15.59
CA MET A 130 -6.81 21.85 -16.58
C MET A 130 -7.65 22.35 -17.77
N PHE A 131 -8.60 21.53 -18.24
CA PHE A 131 -9.32 21.76 -19.50
C PHE A 131 -10.84 21.78 -19.34
N ASN A 132 -11.35 21.74 -18.11
CA ASN A 132 -12.78 21.65 -17.81
C ASN A 132 -13.49 20.43 -18.44
N ARG A 133 -12.75 19.43 -18.93
CA ARG A 133 -13.31 18.24 -19.57
C ARG A 133 -12.46 17.00 -19.33
N ARG A 134 -13.02 15.83 -19.58
CA ARG A 134 -12.23 14.59 -19.65
C ARG A 134 -11.60 14.42 -21.03
N LEU A 135 -10.45 13.74 -21.07
CA LEU A 135 -9.80 13.36 -22.32
C LEU A 135 -10.30 11.97 -22.73
N ARG A 136 -10.46 11.76 -24.04
CA ARG A 136 -10.79 10.43 -24.58
C ARG A 136 -9.62 9.48 -24.30
N THR A 137 -9.92 8.30 -23.78
CA THR A 137 -8.93 7.24 -23.56
C THR A 137 -9.19 6.04 -24.47
N LYS A 138 -8.48 4.93 -24.25
CA LYS A 138 -8.76 3.67 -24.94
C LYS A 138 -10.04 2.99 -24.44
N LEU A 139 -10.61 3.47 -23.32
CA LEU A 139 -11.87 2.97 -22.80
C LEU A 139 -13.05 3.78 -23.39
N PRO A 140 -14.17 3.11 -23.74
CA PRO A 140 -15.37 3.80 -24.17
C PRO A 140 -15.83 4.80 -23.09
N ILE A 141 -16.15 6.02 -23.52
CA ILE A 141 -16.64 7.09 -22.65
C ILE A 141 -17.79 7.82 -23.35
N SER A 142 -18.81 8.20 -22.59
CA SER A 142 -19.95 8.96 -23.12
C SER A 142 -19.53 10.35 -23.57
N ASN A 143 -20.06 10.81 -24.70
CA ASN A 143 -19.81 12.16 -25.24
C ASN A 143 -20.14 13.27 -24.23
N LYS A 144 -21.14 13.06 -23.37
CA LYS A 144 -21.50 14.02 -22.31
C LYS A 144 -20.33 14.32 -21.38
N LEU A 145 -19.47 13.33 -21.08
CA LEU A 145 -18.32 13.49 -20.19
C LEU A 145 -17.10 14.12 -20.89
N LEU A 146 -17.12 14.21 -22.22
CA LEU A 146 -16.06 14.85 -23.03
C LEU A 146 -16.31 16.33 -23.25
N ASN A 147 -17.55 16.79 -23.08
CA ASN A 147 -17.90 18.20 -23.19
C ASN A 147 -17.33 19.00 -22.01
N PRO A 148 -16.86 20.24 -22.24
CA PRO A 148 -16.42 21.13 -21.17
C PRO A 148 -17.55 21.44 -20.19
N GLU A 149 -17.24 21.41 -18.90
CA GLU A 149 -18.13 21.75 -17.79
C GLU A 149 -17.35 22.61 -16.78
N LEU A 150 -17.92 23.74 -16.38
CA LEU A 150 -17.32 24.61 -15.36
C LEU A 150 -17.59 24.06 -13.96
N PHE A 151 -16.53 23.73 -13.24
CA PHE A 151 -16.63 23.22 -11.88
C PHE A 151 -16.58 24.38 -10.86
N LYS A 152 -17.66 24.55 -10.10
CA LYS A 152 -17.73 25.54 -9.00
C LYS A 152 -17.05 25.04 -7.73
N ASP A 153 -16.59 25.98 -6.90
CA ASP A 153 -16.01 25.76 -5.57
C ASP A 153 -14.75 24.89 -5.52
N VAL A 154 -14.06 24.72 -6.65
CA VAL A 154 -12.83 23.92 -6.72
C VAL A 154 -11.77 24.47 -5.76
N ASN A 155 -11.54 25.78 -5.78
CA ASN A 155 -10.61 26.47 -4.90
C ASN A 155 -10.94 26.25 -3.42
N ILE A 156 -12.22 26.35 -3.05
CA ILE A 156 -12.69 26.13 -1.68
C ILE A 156 -12.45 24.68 -1.24
N LYS A 157 -12.77 23.71 -2.10
CA LYS A 157 -12.53 22.28 -1.83
C LYS A 157 -11.04 21.96 -1.71
N LEU A 158 -10.20 22.54 -2.57
CA LEU A 158 -8.74 22.41 -2.51
C LEU A 158 -8.19 23.02 -1.21
N LEU A 159 -8.67 24.19 -0.80
CA LEU A 159 -8.25 24.87 0.43
C LEU A 159 -8.66 24.07 1.67
N ARG A 160 -9.93 23.63 1.78
CA ARG A 160 -10.40 22.78 2.88
C ARG A 160 -9.54 21.53 3.01
N ARG A 161 -9.22 20.88 1.89
CA ARG A 161 -8.36 19.70 1.89
C ARG A 161 -6.94 20.00 2.40
N GLN A 162 -6.35 21.12 1.98
CA GLN A 162 -5.04 21.55 2.49
C GLN A 162 -5.09 21.80 4.00
N GLN A 163 -6.15 22.45 4.50
CA GLN A 163 -6.36 22.69 5.93
C GLN A 163 -6.54 21.39 6.72
N THR A 164 -7.36 20.45 6.23
CA THR A 164 -7.54 19.13 6.84
C THR A 164 -6.22 18.36 6.89
N GLN A 165 -5.46 18.35 5.78
CA GLN A 165 -4.15 17.69 5.73
C GLN A 165 -3.15 18.33 6.69
N LYS A 166 -3.14 19.66 6.79
CA LYS A 166 -2.35 20.42 7.76
C LYS A 166 -2.74 20.05 9.19
N HIS A 167 -4.03 20.03 9.52
CA HIS A 167 -4.52 19.67 10.86
C HIS A 167 -4.05 18.27 11.29
N TYR A 168 -4.19 17.26 10.43
CA TYR A 168 -3.72 15.90 10.73
C TYR A 168 -2.19 15.80 10.84
N TYR A 169 -1.45 16.53 9.98
CA TYR A 169 0.01 16.57 10.06
C TYR A 169 0.49 17.24 11.35
N ASP A 170 -0.10 18.39 11.69
CA ASP A 170 0.25 19.19 12.86
C ASP A 170 -0.11 18.46 14.17
N ARG A 171 -1.17 17.64 14.19
CA ARG A 171 -1.51 16.77 15.35
C ARG A 171 -0.37 15.86 15.78
N SER A 172 0.50 15.46 14.84
CA SER A 172 1.66 14.59 15.11
C SER A 172 2.99 15.36 15.23
N SER A 173 2.99 16.67 14.95
CA SER A 173 4.20 17.48 14.85
C SER A 173 4.46 18.24 16.16
N LYS A 174 5.58 17.96 16.84
CA LYS A 174 6.02 18.77 17.98
C LYS A 174 6.54 20.13 17.52
N ILE A 175 6.02 21.22 18.09
CA ILE A 175 6.56 22.57 17.89
C ILE A 175 7.95 22.62 18.54
N LEU A 176 8.99 22.85 17.73
CA LEU A 176 10.36 22.97 18.22
C LEU A 176 10.62 24.42 18.65
N THR A 177 11.07 24.61 19.90
CA THR A 177 11.42 25.93 20.47
C THR A 177 12.48 26.65 19.65
N GLU A 178 12.37 27.97 19.49
CA GLU A 178 13.38 28.75 18.77
C GLU A 178 14.74 28.75 19.49
N LEU A 179 15.83 28.72 18.73
CA LEU A 179 17.20 28.82 19.24
C LEU A 179 17.70 30.27 19.17
N LYS A 180 18.49 30.69 20.15
CA LYS A 180 19.13 32.00 20.23
C LYS A 180 20.59 31.94 19.72
N PRO A 181 21.13 33.05 19.17
CA PRO A 181 22.56 33.17 18.92
C PRO A 181 23.37 32.84 20.20
N GLY A 182 24.38 31.97 20.07
CA GLY A 182 25.20 31.51 21.20
C GLY A 182 24.77 30.18 21.82
N ASP A 183 23.59 29.63 21.48
CA ASP A 183 23.15 28.35 22.01
C ASP A 183 24.09 27.19 21.60
N LYS A 184 24.52 26.40 22.59
CA LYS A 184 25.27 25.15 22.37
C LYS A 184 24.30 24.06 21.92
N ILE A 185 24.48 23.58 20.70
CA ILE A 185 23.60 22.61 20.06
C ILE A 185 24.38 21.40 19.56
N VAL A 186 23.66 20.34 19.22
CA VAL A 186 24.15 19.24 18.38
C VAL A 186 23.43 19.29 17.04
N VAL A 187 24.17 19.16 15.95
CA VAL A 187 23.71 19.12 14.57
C VAL A 187 23.81 17.70 14.03
N GLN A 188 22.76 17.20 13.39
CA GLN A 188 22.82 15.89 12.73
C GLN A 188 23.48 15.98 11.36
N ASN A 189 24.49 15.15 11.13
CA ASN A 189 25.05 14.91 9.82
C ASN A 189 24.06 14.09 8.97
N VAL A 190 23.67 14.62 7.81
CA VAL A 190 22.58 14.07 6.99
C VAL A 190 22.95 12.72 6.37
N LYS A 191 24.24 12.51 6.06
CA LYS A 191 24.77 11.29 5.43
C LYS A 191 25.04 10.19 6.45
N THR A 192 25.73 10.50 7.54
CA THR A 192 26.12 9.51 8.56
C THR A 192 25.10 9.33 9.66
N LYS A 193 24.10 10.22 9.77
CA LYS A 193 23.08 10.29 10.85
C LYS A 193 23.64 10.54 12.25
N ILE A 194 24.94 10.79 12.38
CA ILE A 194 25.64 11.10 13.63
C ILE A 194 25.33 12.54 14.05
N TRP A 195 25.27 12.80 15.36
CA TRP A 195 25.06 14.13 15.93
C TRP A 195 26.39 14.71 16.40
N GLU A 196 26.75 15.88 15.87
CA GLU A 196 28.01 16.56 16.14
C GLU A 196 27.75 17.88 16.89
N PRO A 197 28.58 18.29 17.85
CA PRO A 197 28.41 19.57 18.55
C PRO A 197 28.64 20.79 17.63
N ALA A 198 27.82 21.82 17.81
CA ALA A 198 27.86 23.09 17.08
C ALA A 198 27.34 24.26 17.94
N VAL A 199 27.60 25.48 17.48
CA VAL A 199 27.09 26.72 18.11
C VAL A 199 26.26 27.50 17.10
N VAL A 200 25.13 28.05 17.53
CA VAL A 200 24.29 28.91 16.70
C VAL A 200 24.92 30.29 16.55
N LEU A 201 25.16 30.73 15.30
CA LEU A 201 25.64 32.09 15.00
C LEU A 201 24.47 33.06 14.85
N SER A 202 23.50 32.75 13.98
CA SER A 202 22.36 33.63 13.71
C SER A 202 21.22 32.91 12.97
N LYS A 203 20.03 33.51 12.92
CA LYS A 203 18.95 33.06 12.03
C LYS A 203 19.37 33.27 10.56
N ALA A 204 19.12 32.29 9.70
CA ALA A 204 19.37 32.40 8.26
C ALA A 204 18.20 33.12 7.57
N LYS A 205 18.41 33.61 6.33
CA LYS A 205 17.35 34.24 5.50
C LYS A 205 16.17 33.31 5.23
N THR A 206 16.40 32.00 5.26
CA THR A 206 15.37 30.95 5.03
C THR A 206 14.65 30.57 6.33
N PRO A 207 13.30 30.44 6.32
CA PRO A 207 12.53 30.19 7.54
C PRO A 207 12.92 28.88 8.23
N ARG A 208 12.93 28.91 9.58
CA ARG A 208 13.31 27.79 10.47
C ARG A 208 14.75 27.28 10.26
N SER A 209 15.64 28.06 9.65
CA SER A 209 17.04 27.69 9.45
C SER A 209 18.00 28.62 10.18
N TYR A 210 19.10 28.06 10.65
CA TYR A 210 20.11 28.76 11.45
C TYR A 210 21.48 28.59 10.80
N LYS A 211 22.29 29.66 10.83
CA LYS A 211 23.73 29.59 10.60
C LYS A 211 24.38 29.03 11.86
N ILE A 212 25.15 27.97 11.72
CA ILE A 212 25.81 27.27 12.81
C ILE A 212 27.31 27.13 12.51
N LYS A 213 28.13 27.11 13.56
CA LYS A 213 29.57 26.82 13.47
C LYS A 213 29.83 25.45 14.12
N THR A 214 30.43 24.52 13.38
CA THR A 214 30.83 23.22 13.94
C THR A 214 32.10 23.34 14.77
N LEU A 215 32.42 22.32 15.58
CA LEU A 215 33.70 22.22 16.30
C LEU A 215 34.92 22.41 15.39
N TYR A 216 34.87 21.85 14.18
CA TYR A 216 35.93 21.96 13.17
C TYR A 216 35.91 23.30 12.39
N GLY A 217 35.24 24.33 12.91
CA GLY A 217 35.28 25.68 12.36
C GLY A 217 34.42 25.93 11.10
N ARG A 218 33.73 24.92 10.55
CA ARG A 218 32.90 25.08 9.34
C ARG A 218 31.58 25.78 9.66
N VAL A 219 31.22 26.76 8.83
CA VAL A 219 29.94 27.47 8.91
C VAL A 219 28.92 26.80 7.99
N LEU A 220 27.80 26.35 8.55
CA LEU A 220 26.74 25.65 7.82
C LEU A 220 25.39 26.32 8.05
N VAL A 221 24.48 26.21 7.08
CA VAL A 221 23.06 26.58 7.26
C VAL A 221 22.25 25.31 7.44
N ARG A 222 21.53 25.19 8.56
CA ARG A 222 20.75 23.98 8.91
C ARG A 222 19.37 24.31 9.43
N ASN A 223 18.40 23.47 9.06
CA ASN A 223 17.03 23.58 9.53
C ASN A 223 16.90 23.13 10.99
N ARG A 224 16.02 23.78 11.76
CA ARG A 224 15.75 23.56 13.19
C ARG A 224 15.50 22.09 13.55
N LYS A 225 14.94 21.28 12.64
CA LYS A 225 14.69 19.84 12.85
C LYS A 225 15.97 19.01 13.04
N PHE A 226 17.11 19.48 12.51
CA PHE A 226 18.41 18.81 12.60
C PHE A 226 19.28 19.38 13.74
N LEU A 227 18.72 20.24 14.58
CA LEU A 227 19.42 20.88 15.70
C LEU A 227 18.74 20.48 17.01
N ARG A 228 19.52 20.11 18.03
CA ARG A 228 19.03 19.88 19.40
C ARG A 228 19.90 20.65 20.38
N LEU A 229 19.33 21.15 21.48
CA LEU A 229 20.12 21.73 22.57
C LEU A 229 20.98 20.64 23.21
N SER A 230 22.27 20.93 23.42
CA SER A 230 23.16 20.00 24.14
C SER A 230 22.84 20.03 25.63
N LYS A 231 22.68 18.85 26.25
CA LYS A 231 22.41 18.72 27.70
C LYS A 231 23.65 18.36 28.54
N VAL A 232 24.84 18.29 27.94
CA VAL A 232 26.04 17.77 28.62
C VAL A 232 27.27 18.62 28.27
N ASN A 233 27.96 19.13 29.30
CA ASN A 233 29.36 19.54 29.26
C ASN A 233 30.19 18.26 29.22
N HIS A 234 31.12 18.06 28.27
CA HIS A 234 32.42 17.44 28.54
C HIS A 234 33.37 17.44 27.33
N LYS A 235 34.60 17.87 27.66
CA LYS A 235 35.96 17.51 27.26
C LYS A 235 36.23 16.90 25.87
N SER A 236 37.17 17.57 25.20
CA SER A 236 37.95 17.18 24.03
C SER A 236 38.69 15.85 24.21
N TYR A 237 38.69 15.00 23.18
CA TYR A 237 39.73 14.00 22.95
C TYR A 237 39.98 13.78 21.46
N ASN A 238 41.24 13.49 21.18
CA ASN A 238 41.97 13.55 19.92
C ASN A 238 41.68 12.42 18.92
N ASP A 239 42.07 12.72 17.68
CA ASP A 239 42.20 11.86 16.51
C ASP A 239 43.03 10.59 16.75
N SER A 240 42.60 9.47 16.15
CA SER A 240 43.45 8.62 15.31
C SER A 240 42.69 7.39 14.79
N VAL A 241 43.15 6.91 13.64
CA VAL A 241 43.02 5.58 13.04
C VAL A 241 42.08 5.47 11.82
N LEU A 242 42.76 5.14 10.73
CA LEU A 242 42.41 4.95 9.32
C LEU A 242 42.06 3.46 9.06
N ASP A 243 41.61 3.18 7.83
CA ASP A 243 41.60 1.87 7.13
C ASP A 243 40.47 0.87 7.52
N THR A 244 39.84 0.10 6.62
CA THR A 244 39.98 -0.21 5.18
C THR A 244 38.66 -0.87 4.70
N LEU A 245 38.37 -0.80 3.39
CA LEU A 245 37.31 -1.57 2.70
C LEU A 245 37.97 -2.47 1.64
N PRO A 246 37.55 -3.74 1.48
CA PRO A 246 37.94 -4.54 0.33
C PRO A 246 36.90 -4.52 -0.80
N ASP A 247 37.47 -4.64 -2.00
CA ASP A 247 36.89 -4.64 -3.34
C ASP A 247 36.82 -6.09 -3.86
N VAL A 248 35.76 -6.51 -4.56
CA VAL A 248 35.77 -7.73 -5.41
C VAL A 248 34.80 -7.59 -6.60
N THR A 249 35.33 -7.92 -7.77
CA THR A 249 34.80 -7.85 -9.14
C THR A 249 34.02 -9.09 -9.62
N GLN A 250 33.09 -8.82 -10.56
CA GLN A 250 32.56 -9.58 -11.73
C GLN A 250 32.42 -11.12 -11.76
N ILE A 251 31.25 -11.61 -12.23
CA ILE A 251 31.08 -12.71 -13.23
C ILE A 251 29.80 -12.49 -14.09
N VAL A 252 29.89 -12.80 -15.39
CA VAL A 252 28.89 -12.76 -16.49
C VAL A 252 28.34 -14.16 -16.79
N SER A 253 27.08 -14.30 -17.26
CA SER A 253 26.65 -15.39 -18.18
C SER A 253 25.26 -15.14 -18.83
N THR A 254 25.11 -15.66 -20.05
CA THR A 254 24.09 -15.43 -21.09
C THR A 254 22.89 -16.41 -21.09
N PRO A 255 21.76 -16.11 -21.79
CA PRO A 255 20.54 -16.94 -21.82
C PRO A 255 20.38 -17.82 -23.10
N PRO A 256 19.57 -18.91 -23.08
CA PRO A 256 19.07 -19.56 -24.29
C PRO A 256 17.55 -19.39 -24.52
N GLN A 257 17.12 -19.83 -25.71
CA GLN A 257 16.01 -19.35 -26.54
C GLN A 257 14.66 -20.06 -26.35
N ASN A 258 13.62 -19.40 -26.88
CA ASN A 258 12.20 -19.80 -26.97
C ASN A 258 11.94 -20.99 -27.91
N VAL A 259 10.95 -21.83 -27.55
CA VAL A 259 10.19 -22.67 -28.49
C VAL A 259 8.69 -22.49 -28.20
N MET A 260 7.92 -22.10 -29.23
CA MET A 260 6.46 -22.00 -29.20
C MET A 260 5.81 -23.33 -29.57
N SER A 261 4.76 -23.73 -28.85
CA SER A 261 3.77 -24.70 -29.33
C SER A 261 2.35 -24.14 -29.19
N THR A 262 1.54 -24.40 -30.20
CA THR A 262 0.19 -23.86 -30.47
C THR A 262 -0.91 -24.74 -29.89
N ASP A 263 -1.84 -24.15 -29.13
CA ASP A 263 -3.05 -24.83 -28.64
C ASP A 263 -4.32 -24.38 -29.40
N SER A 264 -5.10 -25.38 -29.80
CA SER A 264 -6.37 -25.37 -30.53
C SER A 264 -7.56 -24.86 -29.69
N GLN A 265 -8.38 -23.96 -30.24
CA GLN A 265 -9.59 -23.41 -29.60
C GLN A 265 -10.88 -24.14 -30.03
N THR A 266 -11.66 -24.60 -29.06
CA THR A 266 -13.05 -25.07 -29.22
C THR A 266 -14.05 -23.91 -29.06
N SER A 267 -15.03 -23.80 -29.97
CA SER A 267 -16.02 -22.70 -30.05
C SER A 267 -17.27 -22.95 -29.19
N ILE A 268 -17.76 -21.92 -28.48
CA ILE A 268 -18.99 -21.96 -27.67
C ILE A 268 -20.08 -21.12 -28.36
N SER A 269 -21.32 -21.62 -28.44
CA SER A 269 -22.49 -20.96 -29.05
C SER A 269 -23.54 -20.50 -28.02
N THR A 270 -24.37 -19.51 -28.37
CA THR A 270 -25.52 -19.07 -27.56
C THR A 270 -26.69 -20.05 -27.68
N ARG A 271 -27.68 -19.92 -26.78
CA ARG A 271 -28.94 -20.67 -26.82
C ARG A 271 -29.77 -20.48 -28.11
N SER A 272 -29.44 -19.47 -28.91
CA SER A 272 -30.02 -19.18 -30.23
C SER A 272 -29.15 -19.63 -31.41
N GLY A 273 -28.13 -20.45 -31.16
CA GLY A 273 -27.24 -21.00 -32.20
C GLY A 273 -26.22 -20.00 -32.77
N ARG A 274 -26.11 -18.78 -32.23
CA ARG A 274 -25.08 -17.83 -32.67
C ARG A 274 -23.73 -18.20 -32.06
N ASN A 275 -22.74 -18.41 -32.91
CA ASN A 275 -21.35 -18.57 -32.48
C ASN A 275 -20.89 -17.29 -31.77
N ILE A 276 -20.44 -17.43 -30.52
CA ILE A 276 -19.89 -16.30 -29.76
C ILE A 276 -18.44 -16.13 -30.21
N ASN A 277 -18.24 -15.33 -31.25
CA ASN A 277 -16.91 -14.90 -31.64
C ASN A 277 -16.41 -13.86 -30.63
N ARG A 278 -15.52 -14.27 -29.72
CA ARG A 278 -14.83 -13.32 -28.85
C ARG A 278 -14.05 -12.33 -29.72
N PRO A 279 -14.21 -11.01 -29.53
CA PRO A 279 -13.43 -10.03 -30.29
C PRO A 279 -11.93 -10.28 -30.13
N ASN A 280 -11.17 -10.25 -31.22
CA ASN A 280 -9.73 -10.57 -31.22
C ASN A 280 -8.92 -9.72 -30.22
N HIS A 281 -9.33 -8.47 -29.96
CA HIS A 281 -8.70 -7.56 -29.00
C HIS A 281 -8.98 -7.90 -27.52
N LEU A 282 -9.88 -8.86 -27.24
CA LEU A 282 -10.18 -9.37 -25.90
C LEU A 282 -9.61 -10.79 -25.67
N LYS A 283 -8.94 -11.40 -26.65
CA LYS A 283 -8.32 -12.74 -26.52
C LYS A 283 -7.25 -12.78 -25.42
N ASP A 284 -6.53 -11.68 -25.21
CA ASP A 284 -5.49 -11.55 -24.18
C ASP A 284 -6.07 -11.38 -22.76
N TYR A 285 -7.38 -11.12 -22.64
CA TYR A 285 -8.05 -10.87 -21.36
C TYR A 285 -8.76 -12.12 -20.85
N SER A 286 -7.99 -13.11 -20.41
CA SER A 286 -8.52 -14.23 -19.64
C SER A 286 -8.82 -13.78 -18.20
N TRP A 287 -10.05 -13.36 -17.92
CA TRP A 287 -10.49 -12.92 -16.56
C TRP A 287 -10.32 -14.01 -15.48
N LYS A 288 -10.21 -15.26 -15.90
CA LYS A 288 -10.05 -16.43 -15.04
C LYS A 288 -8.60 -16.90 -14.89
N THR A 289 -7.63 -16.22 -15.48
CA THR A 289 -6.21 -16.54 -15.32
C THR A 289 -5.53 -15.54 -14.38
N ALA A 290 -4.80 -16.04 -13.39
CA ALA A 290 -4.01 -15.23 -12.47
C ALA A 290 -2.50 -15.46 -12.68
N VAL A 291 -1.69 -14.40 -12.57
CA VAL A 291 -0.23 -14.53 -12.54
C VAL A 291 0.23 -14.55 -11.08
N VAL A 292 0.68 -15.70 -10.60
CA VAL A 292 1.15 -15.89 -9.23
C VAL A 292 2.61 -15.47 -9.13
N VAL A 293 2.89 -14.50 -8.26
CA VAL A 293 4.26 -14.07 -7.94
C VAL A 293 4.58 -14.51 -6.50
N PRO A 294 5.60 -15.36 -6.29
CA PRO A 294 6.02 -15.78 -4.96
C PRO A 294 6.78 -14.66 -4.27
N ILE A 295 6.34 -14.25 -3.08
CA ILE A 295 7.03 -13.29 -2.22
C ILE A 295 7.70 -14.02 -1.06
N TYR A 296 9.02 -13.86 -0.95
CA TYR A 296 9.80 -14.49 0.10
C TYR A 296 9.49 -13.92 1.49
N LYS A 297 9.29 -14.81 2.46
CA LYS A 297 9.17 -14.46 3.89
C LYS A 297 10.58 -14.36 4.46
N GLN A 298 10.96 -13.17 4.92
CA GLN A 298 12.27 -12.93 5.52
C GLN A 298 12.53 -13.87 6.71
N GLY A 299 13.76 -14.36 6.84
CA GLY A 299 14.20 -15.23 7.95
C GLY A 299 13.78 -16.70 7.85
N LYS A 300 13.32 -17.18 6.68
CA LYS A 300 13.03 -18.61 6.46
C LYS A 300 14.06 -19.28 5.56
N ASN A 301 13.95 -20.57 5.29
CA ASN A 301 14.81 -21.24 4.31
C ASN A 301 14.33 -20.91 2.89
N ALA A 302 15.16 -20.23 2.08
CA ALA A 302 14.84 -19.87 0.70
C ALA A 302 14.62 -21.07 -0.24
N GLN A 303 15.11 -22.27 0.10
CA GLN A 303 14.87 -23.47 -0.71
C GLN A 303 13.50 -24.12 -0.44
N ALA A 304 12.85 -23.79 0.68
CA ALA A 304 11.55 -24.37 1.01
C ALA A 304 10.40 -23.58 0.37
N ALA A 305 9.51 -24.27 -0.36
CA ALA A 305 8.36 -23.64 -1.02
C ALA A 305 7.43 -22.88 -0.04
N ASP A 306 7.28 -23.38 1.20
CA ASP A 306 6.46 -22.74 2.24
C ASP A 306 7.03 -21.41 2.77
N SER A 307 8.29 -21.10 2.42
CA SER A 307 8.92 -19.81 2.70
C SER A 307 8.40 -18.69 1.80
N TYR A 308 7.67 -19.02 0.74
CA TYR A 308 7.07 -18.05 -0.15
C TYR A 308 5.58 -17.86 0.13
N ARG A 309 5.09 -16.64 -0.11
CA ARG A 309 3.67 -16.31 -0.13
C ARG A 309 3.26 -16.09 -1.59
N PRO A 310 2.36 -16.90 -2.15
CA PRO A 310 1.88 -16.68 -3.51
C PRO A 310 0.96 -15.45 -3.52
N ILE A 311 1.27 -14.45 -4.34
CA ILE A 311 0.36 -13.34 -4.62
C ILE A 311 -0.16 -13.46 -6.04
N SER A 312 -1.47 -13.55 -6.18
CA SER A 312 -2.13 -13.62 -7.48
C SER A 312 -2.35 -12.22 -8.04
N LEU A 313 -1.66 -11.90 -9.13
CA LEU A 313 -1.89 -10.71 -9.93
C LEU A 313 -3.05 -10.98 -10.90
N LEU A 314 -4.19 -10.40 -10.55
CA LEU A 314 -5.40 -10.40 -11.39
C LEU A 314 -5.38 -9.22 -12.36
N SER A 315 -6.02 -9.43 -13.52
CA SER A 315 -6.21 -8.37 -14.52
C SER A 315 -6.97 -7.18 -13.91
N SER A 316 -6.69 -5.97 -14.38
CA SER A 316 -7.36 -4.75 -13.90
C SER A 316 -8.88 -4.83 -14.07
N LEU A 317 -9.35 -5.48 -15.15
CA LEU A 317 -10.78 -5.70 -15.39
C LEU A 317 -11.39 -6.66 -14.36
N SER A 318 -10.71 -7.76 -14.02
CA SER A 318 -11.15 -8.66 -12.94
C SER A 318 -11.26 -7.91 -11.62
N LYS A 319 -10.27 -7.07 -11.27
CA LYS A 319 -10.29 -6.28 -10.03
C LYS A 319 -11.45 -5.28 -9.99
N LEU A 320 -11.79 -4.67 -11.13
CA LEU A 320 -12.95 -3.78 -11.23
C LEU A 320 -14.25 -4.55 -11.02
N ALA A 321 -14.42 -5.67 -11.74
CA ALA A 321 -15.59 -6.52 -11.60
C ALA A 321 -15.75 -7.05 -10.17
N GLU A 322 -14.66 -7.49 -9.54
CA GLU A 322 -14.64 -7.93 -8.14
C GLU A 322 -15.12 -6.84 -7.19
N THR A 323 -14.86 -5.57 -7.49
CA THR A 323 -15.29 -4.45 -6.64
C THR A 323 -16.81 -4.31 -6.68
N ILE A 324 -17.39 -4.34 -7.88
CA ILE A 324 -18.85 -4.27 -8.06
C ILE A 324 -19.54 -5.48 -7.43
N ILE A 325 -18.96 -6.68 -7.59
CA ILE A 325 -19.48 -7.91 -7.00
C ILE A 325 -19.36 -7.86 -5.47
N LEU A 326 -18.23 -7.37 -4.95
CA LEU A 326 -17.99 -7.27 -3.52
C LEU A 326 -19.01 -6.35 -2.85
N ASP A 327 -19.28 -5.17 -3.42
CA ASP A 327 -20.26 -4.24 -2.86
C ASP A 327 -21.66 -4.89 -2.71
N ARG A 328 -22.08 -5.65 -3.73
CA ARG A 328 -23.35 -6.39 -3.70
C ARG A 328 -23.32 -7.56 -2.71
N LEU A 329 -22.19 -8.26 -2.64
CA LEU A 329 -22.01 -9.39 -1.72
C LEU A 329 -22.00 -8.93 -0.27
N GLU A 330 -21.31 -7.84 0.05
CA GLU A 330 -21.29 -7.23 1.37
C GLU A 330 -22.69 -6.81 1.79
N ALA A 331 -23.42 -6.09 0.93
CA ALA A 331 -24.80 -5.69 1.20
C ALA A 331 -25.72 -6.89 1.50
N GLY A 332 -25.55 -8.01 0.79
CA GLY A 332 -26.35 -9.22 0.98
C GLY A 332 -25.95 -10.12 2.16
N THR A 333 -24.79 -9.88 2.79
CA THR A 333 -24.23 -10.78 3.80
C THR A 333 -23.86 -10.14 5.14
N GLU A 334 -23.70 -8.81 5.23
CA GLU A 334 -23.13 -8.17 6.43
C GLU A 334 -23.93 -8.44 7.71
N ASN A 335 -25.26 -8.39 7.61
CA ASN A 335 -26.16 -8.65 8.75
C ASN A 335 -26.34 -10.15 9.05
N LYS A 336 -25.71 -11.02 8.26
CA LYS A 336 -25.79 -12.49 8.40
C LYS A 336 -24.47 -13.09 8.88
N LEU A 337 -23.40 -12.28 8.94
CA LEU A 337 -22.12 -12.73 9.42
C LEU A 337 -22.06 -12.77 10.95
N ILE A 338 -21.38 -13.77 11.49
CA ILE A 338 -21.17 -13.89 12.94
C ILE A 338 -20.52 -12.62 13.49
N PRO A 339 -21.02 -12.09 14.63
CA PRO A 339 -20.54 -10.83 15.17
C PRO A 339 -19.10 -10.92 15.67
N PHE A 340 -18.59 -12.13 15.93
CA PHE A 340 -17.27 -12.35 16.53
C PHE A 340 -16.10 -12.38 15.54
N GLN A 341 -16.38 -12.35 14.23
CA GLN A 341 -15.37 -12.20 13.17
C GLN A 341 -15.13 -10.73 12.89
N PHE A 342 -13.91 -10.25 13.19
CA PHE A 342 -13.53 -8.84 13.04
C PHE A 342 -12.59 -8.63 11.84
N GLY A 343 -12.01 -9.69 11.30
CA GLY A 343 -11.15 -9.65 10.12
C GLY A 343 -11.95 -9.31 8.86
N PHE A 344 -11.40 -8.41 8.05
CA PHE A 344 -11.97 -8.04 6.74
C PHE A 344 -13.43 -7.57 6.76
N ARG A 345 -13.84 -6.89 7.83
CA ARG A 345 -15.17 -6.27 7.94
C ARG A 345 -15.05 -4.77 8.12
N LYS A 346 -15.99 -4.04 7.52
CA LYS A 346 -16.01 -2.58 7.55
C LYS A 346 -16.21 -2.09 8.98
N GLY A 347 -15.37 -1.15 9.42
CA GLY A 347 -15.46 -0.57 10.77
C GLY A 347 -14.97 -1.48 11.90
N LEU A 348 -14.48 -2.68 11.62
CA LEU A 348 -13.84 -3.57 12.59
C LEU A 348 -12.33 -3.62 12.36
N SER A 349 -11.58 -3.78 13.44
CA SER A 349 -10.11 -3.77 13.41
C SER A 349 -9.54 -4.71 14.45
N THR A 350 -8.26 -5.02 14.32
CA THR A 350 -7.52 -5.85 15.29
C THR A 350 -7.60 -5.24 16.70
N ASN A 351 -7.50 -3.92 16.82
CA ASN A 351 -7.59 -3.23 18.10
C ASN A 351 -8.95 -3.44 18.79
N LYS A 352 -10.06 -3.45 18.02
CA LYS A 352 -11.39 -3.69 18.61
C LYS A 352 -11.53 -5.13 19.11
N GLN A 353 -10.96 -6.11 18.40
CA GLN A 353 -11.01 -7.50 18.85
C GLN A 353 -10.11 -7.73 20.07
N LEU A 354 -8.92 -7.11 20.08
CA LEU A 354 -8.04 -7.12 21.25
C LEU A 354 -8.71 -6.48 22.45
N LEU A 355 -9.36 -5.33 22.29
CA LEU A 355 -10.10 -4.68 23.37
C LEU A 355 -11.14 -5.62 23.97
N ARG A 356 -12.01 -6.21 23.13
CA ARG A 356 -13.01 -7.21 23.55
C ARG A 356 -12.41 -8.38 24.32
N MET A 357 -11.25 -8.88 23.87
CA MET A 357 -10.55 -9.97 24.54
C MET A 357 -9.98 -9.53 25.90
N THR A 358 -9.35 -8.36 25.96
CA THR A 358 -8.76 -7.82 27.19
C THR A 358 -9.78 -7.40 28.23
N GLU A 359 -10.94 -6.87 27.82
CA GLU A 359 -12.05 -6.56 28.72
C GLU A 359 -12.56 -7.85 29.37
N HIS A 360 -12.80 -8.89 28.57
CA HIS A 360 -13.23 -10.18 29.11
C HIS A 360 -12.25 -10.78 30.13
N ILE A 361 -10.95 -10.72 29.84
CA ILE A 361 -9.91 -11.18 30.77
C ILE A 361 -9.88 -10.31 32.05
N ARG A 362 -10.04 -8.99 31.90
CA ARG A 362 -10.07 -8.06 33.04
C ARG A 362 -11.28 -8.31 33.94
N ASP A 363 -12.44 -8.57 33.37
CA ASP A 363 -13.66 -8.91 34.11
C ASP A 363 -13.47 -10.22 34.87
N GLY A 364 -12.79 -11.21 34.26
CA GLY A 364 -12.35 -12.42 34.94
C GLY A 364 -11.47 -12.13 36.16
N PHE A 365 -10.48 -11.24 36.02
CA PHE A 365 -9.60 -10.83 37.13
C PHE A 365 -10.33 -10.09 38.25
N GLN A 366 -11.35 -9.29 37.93
CA GLN A 366 -12.15 -8.59 38.92
C GLN A 366 -13.00 -9.58 39.74
N ASN A 367 -13.48 -10.64 39.10
CA ASN A 367 -14.30 -11.68 39.72
C ASN A 367 -13.49 -12.89 40.23
N TYR A 368 -12.18 -12.71 40.47
CA TYR A 368 -11.26 -13.75 40.95
C TYR A 368 -11.33 -15.07 40.16
N SER A 369 -11.64 -14.97 38.87
CA SER A 369 -11.82 -16.10 37.97
C SER A 369 -10.63 -16.30 37.05
N ASP A 370 -10.38 -17.55 36.70
CA ASP A 370 -9.37 -17.92 35.71
C ASP A 370 -9.93 -17.81 34.30
N THR A 371 -9.12 -17.32 33.37
CA THR A 371 -9.46 -17.26 31.94
C THR A 371 -8.41 -18.01 31.12
N PRO A 372 -8.49 -19.36 31.00
CA PRO A 372 -7.72 -20.08 29.99
C PRO A 372 -8.18 -19.71 28.57
N ALA A 373 -7.20 -19.61 27.66
CA ALA A 373 -7.37 -19.25 26.26
C ALA A 373 -6.54 -20.17 25.35
N VAL A 374 -7.18 -20.69 24.30
CA VAL A 374 -6.54 -21.48 23.24
C VAL A 374 -6.52 -20.67 21.96
N PHE A 375 -5.34 -20.57 21.35
CA PHE A 375 -5.15 -19.88 20.07
C PHE A 375 -4.92 -20.89 18.95
N ILE A 376 -5.62 -20.72 17.83
CA ILE A 376 -5.65 -21.64 16.70
C ILE A 376 -5.35 -20.86 15.42
N ASP A 377 -4.36 -21.32 14.66
CA ASP A 377 -3.98 -20.75 13.36
C ASP A 377 -4.37 -21.71 12.23
N ILE A 378 -5.32 -21.30 11.39
CA ILE A 378 -5.75 -22.07 10.22
C ILE A 378 -4.65 -22.06 9.14
N ALA A 379 -4.21 -23.26 8.75
CA ALA A 379 -3.12 -23.45 7.81
C ALA A 379 -3.55 -23.19 6.36
N LYS A 380 -2.92 -22.21 5.69
CA LYS A 380 -3.19 -21.85 4.28
C LYS A 380 -4.68 -21.55 4.06
N ALA A 381 -5.25 -20.73 4.94
CA ALA A 381 -6.69 -20.49 5.06
C ALA A 381 -7.38 -20.09 3.74
N PHE A 382 -6.74 -19.26 2.92
CA PHE A 382 -7.28 -18.85 1.62
C PHE A 382 -7.12 -19.93 0.54
N ASP A 383 -5.97 -20.60 0.50
CA ASP A 383 -5.64 -21.58 -0.54
C ASP A 383 -6.42 -22.90 -0.41
N ARG A 384 -7.05 -23.14 0.75
CA ARG A 384 -7.76 -24.39 1.06
C ARG A 384 -9.27 -24.27 1.12
N VAL A 385 -9.84 -23.09 0.82
CA VAL A 385 -11.30 -22.93 0.80
C VAL A 385 -11.90 -23.89 -0.23
N TRP A 386 -12.74 -24.81 0.25
CA TRP A 386 -13.45 -25.74 -0.62
C TRP A 386 -14.58 -25.00 -1.36
N ILE A 387 -14.45 -24.88 -2.68
CA ILE A 387 -15.32 -24.04 -3.50
C ILE A 387 -16.78 -24.49 -3.44
N ASP A 388 -17.07 -25.79 -3.57
CA ASP A 388 -18.45 -26.28 -3.52
C ASP A 388 -19.05 -26.09 -2.12
N GLY A 389 -18.27 -26.30 -1.07
CA GLY A 389 -18.68 -26.02 0.31
C GLY A 389 -18.98 -24.53 0.54
N LEU A 390 -18.20 -23.62 -0.06
CA LEU A 390 -18.47 -22.19 -0.02
C LEU A 390 -19.80 -21.84 -0.74
N ILE A 391 -20.03 -22.39 -1.94
CA ILE A 391 -21.28 -22.17 -2.67
C ILE A 391 -22.49 -22.70 -1.87
N TYR A 392 -22.36 -23.87 -1.25
CA TYR A 392 -23.37 -24.41 -0.33
C TYR A 392 -23.66 -23.43 0.81
N LYS A 393 -22.64 -22.90 1.49
CA LYS A 393 -22.82 -21.91 2.57
C LYS A 393 -23.47 -20.62 2.07
N MET A 394 -23.20 -20.20 0.84
CA MET A 394 -23.88 -19.04 0.24
C MET A 394 -25.39 -19.28 0.06
N HIS A 395 -25.79 -20.51 -0.28
CA HIS A 395 -27.21 -20.91 -0.33
C HIS A 395 -27.85 -20.88 1.07
N GLU A 396 -27.19 -21.44 2.08
CA GLU A 396 -27.66 -21.44 3.47
C GLU A 396 -27.84 -20.02 4.02
N LEU A 397 -26.95 -19.10 3.65
CA LEU A 397 -27.06 -17.67 4.00
C LEU A 397 -28.14 -16.93 3.20
N LYS A 398 -28.93 -17.60 2.37
CA LYS A 398 -30.00 -17.01 1.56
C LYS A 398 -29.51 -15.80 0.74
N ILE A 399 -28.33 -15.94 0.12
CA ILE A 399 -27.82 -14.95 -0.84
C ILE A 399 -28.63 -15.09 -2.14
N SER A 400 -28.82 -13.99 -2.88
CA SER A 400 -29.59 -14.03 -4.13
C SER A 400 -29.00 -15.03 -5.13
N LYS A 401 -29.86 -15.85 -5.75
CA LYS A 401 -29.46 -16.91 -6.68
C LYS A 401 -28.58 -16.40 -7.82
N GLN A 402 -28.87 -15.21 -8.34
CA GLN A 402 -28.11 -14.57 -9.41
C GLN A 402 -26.67 -14.26 -8.96
N LEU A 403 -26.49 -13.79 -7.73
CA LEU A 403 -25.17 -13.51 -7.18
C LEU A 403 -24.39 -14.80 -6.91
N ILE A 404 -25.06 -15.86 -6.43
CA ILE A 404 -24.44 -17.18 -6.25
C ILE A 404 -23.94 -17.73 -7.59
N LEU A 405 -24.77 -17.69 -8.64
CA LEU A 405 -24.37 -18.15 -9.98
C LEU A 405 -23.17 -17.35 -10.52
N LEU A 406 -23.14 -16.03 -10.27
CA LEU A 406 -22.01 -15.19 -10.64
C LEU A 406 -20.74 -15.55 -9.86
N MET A 407 -20.85 -15.78 -8.55
CA MET A 407 -19.74 -16.23 -7.70
C MET A 407 -19.23 -17.61 -8.11
N GLN A 408 -20.11 -18.55 -8.39
CA GLN A 408 -19.77 -19.88 -8.88
C GLN A 408 -19.02 -19.80 -10.21
N SER A 409 -19.49 -18.97 -11.14
CA SER A 409 -18.78 -18.72 -12.40
C SER A 409 -17.41 -18.08 -12.16
N TYR A 410 -17.29 -17.13 -11.24
CA TYR A 410 -16.02 -16.47 -10.93
C TYR A 410 -14.99 -17.43 -10.28
N LEU A 411 -15.44 -18.31 -9.38
CA LEU A 411 -14.57 -19.21 -8.60
C LEU A 411 -14.17 -20.48 -9.35
N LYS A 412 -15.04 -21.03 -10.22
CA LYS A 412 -14.77 -22.29 -10.94
C LYS A 412 -14.01 -22.09 -12.25
N HIS A 413 -13.23 -23.12 -12.61
CA HIS A 413 -12.43 -23.19 -13.85
C HIS A 413 -11.46 -22.02 -14.01
N ARG A 414 -10.74 -21.71 -12.92
CA ARG A 414 -9.68 -20.69 -12.93
C ARG A 414 -8.34 -21.34 -13.22
N ASN A 415 -7.49 -20.59 -13.92
CA ASN A 415 -6.12 -20.98 -14.19
C ASN A 415 -5.16 -20.04 -13.47
N PHE A 416 -3.96 -20.53 -13.21
CA PHE A 416 -2.86 -19.70 -12.75
C PHE A 416 -1.57 -20.05 -13.47
N ILE A 417 -0.69 -19.07 -13.57
CA ILE A 417 0.67 -19.19 -14.10
C ILE A 417 1.60 -18.61 -13.05
N VAL A 418 2.69 -19.29 -12.72
CA VAL A 418 3.69 -18.79 -11.76
C VAL A 418 4.74 -17.99 -12.51
N ARG A 419 5.07 -16.79 -12.02
CA ARG A 419 6.13 -15.95 -12.56
C ARG A 419 7.30 -15.84 -11.58
N VAL A 420 8.48 -16.23 -12.03
CA VAL A 420 9.74 -16.07 -11.28
C VAL A 420 10.71 -15.28 -12.14
N GLY A 421 11.05 -14.06 -11.71
CA GLY A 421 11.84 -13.14 -12.55
C GLY A 421 11.09 -12.80 -13.85
N LYS A 422 11.68 -13.17 -14.99
CA LYS A 422 11.09 -12.99 -16.33
C LYS A 422 10.36 -14.23 -16.84
N ASP A 423 10.55 -15.37 -16.18
CA ASP A 423 10.07 -16.67 -16.66
C ASP A 423 8.65 -16.95 -16.15
N LEU A 424 7.87 -17.64 -16.99
CA LEU A 424 6.50 -18.04 -16.72
C LEU A 424 6.40 -19.57 -16.76
N SER A 425 5.66 -20.15 -15.81
CA SER A 425 5.34 -21.58 -15.83
C SER A 425 4.29 -21.90 -16.88
N THR A 426 4.06 -23.20 -17.11
CA THR A 426 2.86 -23.65 -17.80
C THR A 426 1.59 -23.30 -16.99
N PRO A 427 0.44 -23.05 -17.66
CA PRO A 427 -0.83 -22.83 -16.97
C PRO A 427 -1.26 -24.05 -16.18
N ARG A 428 -1.77 -23.84 -14.96
CA ARG A 428 -2.34 -24.87 -14.09
C ARG A 428 -3.74 -24.46 -13.64
N THR A 429 -4.61 -25.43 -13.40
CA THR A 429 -5.97 -25.21 -12.91
C THR A 429 -5.99 -25.03 -11.39
N ILE A 430 -6.87 -24.18 -10.89
CA ILE A 430 -7.14 -24.00 -9.46
C ILE A 430 -8.29 -24.93 -9.08
N GLU A 431 -8.01 -25.91 -8.22
CA GLU A 431 -9.01 -26.87 -7.73
C GLU A 431 -9.65 -26.45 -6.41
N ALA A 432 -8.88 -25.74 -5.56
CA ALA A 432 -9.34 -25.24 -4.27
C ALA A 432 -8.72 -23.89 -3.95
N GLY A 433 -9.38 -23.16 -3.07
CA GLY A 433 -8.92 -21.89 -2.56
C GLY A 433 -9.50 -20.67 -3.28
N VAL A 434 -9.59 -19.59 -2.52
CA VAL A 434 -9.91 -18.27 -3.05
C VAL A 434 -8.61 -17.54 -3.39
N VAL A 435 -8.66 -16.77 -4.47
CA VAL A 435 -7.46 -16.14 -5.03
C VAL A 435 -6.82 -15.18 -4.03
N GLN A 436 -5.59 -15.47 -3.60
CA GLN A 436 -4.83 -14.62 -2.69
C GLN A 436 -4.43 -13.30 -3.38
N GLY A 437 -5.00 -12.18 -2.92
CA GLY A 437 -4.86 -10.86 -3.56
C GLY A 437 -6.09 -10.41 -4.35
N SER A 438 -7.14 -11.23 -4.42
CA SER A 438 -8.47 -10.80 -4.88
C SER A 438 -9.16 -9.93 -3.83
N ARG A 439 -10.05 -9.04 -4.28
CA ARG A 439 -10.93 -8.26 -3.39
C ARG A 439 -12.04 -9.13 -2.79
N LEU A 440 -12.48 -10.16 -3.51
CA LEU A 440 -13.54 -11.07 -3.05
C LEU A 440 -13.07 -12.13 -2.05
N GLY A 441 -11.79 -12.56 -2.13
CA GLY A 441 -11.25 -13.66 -1.33
C GLY A 441 -11.48 -13.50 0.18
N PRO A 442 -11.17 -12.34 0.79
CA PRO A 442 -11.47 -12.08 2.20
C PRO A 442 -12.95 -12.27 2.58
N ARG A 443 -13.88 -11.75 1.76
CA ARG A 443 -15.31 -11.88 2.03
C ARG A 443 -15.78 -13.32 1.88
N CYS A 444 -15.29 -14.02 0.88
CA CYS A 444 -15.56 -15.44 0.66
C CYS A 444 -15.08 -16.28 1.85
N PHE A 445 -13.90 -15.98 2.40
CA PHE A 445 -13.39 -16.67 3.57
C PHE A 445 -14.27 -16.42 4.82
N ASN A 446 -14.71 -15.18 5.05
CA ASN A 446 -15.63 -14.88 6.15
C ASN A 446 -16.96 -15.62 6.02
N ILE A 447 -17.52 -15.71 4.81
CA ILE A 447 -18.71 -16.54 4.53
C ILE A 447 -18.41 -18.02 4.80
N PHE A 448 -17.24 -18.50 4.39
CA PHE A 448 -16.87 -19.90 4.54
C PHE A 448 -16.74 -20.34 6.00
N ILE A 449 -16.27 -19.48 6.90
CA ILE A 449 -16.14 -19.83 8.32
C ILE A 449 -17.34 -19.40 9.19
N ASN A 450 -18.39 -18.86 8.57
CA ASN A 450 -19.45 -18.17 9.28
C ASN A 450 -20.25 -19.05 10.25
N ASP A 451 -20.29 -20.35 9.99
CA ASP A 451 -20.97 -21.37 10.78
C ASP A 451 -20.02 -22.13 11.71
N ILE A 452 -18.86 -21.55 12.04
CA ILE A 452 -17.94 -22.12 13.04
C ILE A 452 -18.68 -22.39 14.36
N CYS A 453 -18.38 -23.52 14.99
CA CYS A 453 -19.06 -23.98 16.18
C CYS A 453 -19.00 -22.94 17.32
N GLN A 454 -20.08 -22.87 18.08
CA GLN A 454 -20.20 -22.02 19.27
C GLN A 454 -20.65 -22.93 20.42
N MET A 455 -20.02 -22.79 21.58
CA MET A 455 -20.34 -23.58 22.77
C MET A 455 -20.70 -22.66 23.94
N PRO A 456 -21.65 -23.06 24.79
CA PRO A 456 -21.95 -22.33 26.02
C PRO A 456 -20.71 -22.30 26.91
N ASN A 457 -20.56 -21.23 27.69
CA ASN A 457 -19.43 -20.98 28.60
C ASN A 457 -18.07 -20.80 27.91
N THR A 458 -18.07 -20.55 26.60
CA THR A 458 -16.85 -20.18 25.87
C THR A 458 -17.07 -18.94 25.04
N GLN A 459 -16.04 -18.11 24.94
CA GLN A 459 -16.02 -16.94 24.10
C GLN A 459 -15.14 -17.17 22.87
N LEU A 460 -15.76 -17.01 21.70
CA LEU A 460 -15.07 -17.08 20.42
C LEU A 460 -14.62 -15.67 19.97
N CYS A 461 -13.35 -15.57 19.57
CA CYS A 461 -12.74 -14.37 19.04
C CYS A 461 -12.02 -14.71 17.72
N LEU A 462 -12.52 -14.16 16.60
CA LEU A 462 -11.96 -14.43 15.28
C LEU A 462 -11.39 -13.16 14.65
N PHE A 463 -10.23 -13.28 14.02
CA PHE A 463 -9.69 -12.27 13.13
C PHE A 463 -9.09 -12.97 11.91
N ALA A 464 -9.85 -12.99 10.81
CA ALA A 464 -9.48 -13.77 9.63
C ALA A 464 -9.23 -15.25 10.00
N ASN A 465 -8.05 -15.77 9.71
CA ASN A 465 -7.62 -17.15 10.00
C ASN A 465 -7.22 -17.38 11.46
N ASP A 466 -7.03 -16.32 12.24
CA ASP A 466 -6.63 -16.43 13.65
C ASP A 466 -7.89 -16.58 14.50
N THR A 467 -7.93 -17.66 15.29
CA THR A 467 -9.06 -18.01 16.15
C THR A 467 -8.57 -18.10 17.58
N ALA A 468 -9.28 -17.47 18.51
CA ALA A 468 -9.06 -17.61 19.94
C ALA A 468 -10.36 -18.05 20.62
N ILE A 469 -10.24 -19.02 21.52
CA ILE A 469 -11.36 -19.55 22.32
C ILE A 469 -10.97 -19.40 23.79
N MET A 470 -11.83 -18.76 24.57
CA MET A 470 -11.61 -18.53 26.00
C MET A 470 -12.75 -19.13 26.81
N SER A 471 -12.47 -19.58 28.02
CA SER A 471 -13.48 -19.95 29.02
C SER A 471 -13.11 -19.23 30.32
N THR A 472 -14.08 -18.56 30.94
CA THR A 472 -13.84 -17.79 32.17
C THR A 472 -14.72 -18.34 33.28
N GLY A 473 -14.14 -18.56 34.46
CA GLY A 473 -14.87 -19.07 35.62
C GLY A 473 -13.97 -19.24 36.85
N PRO A 474 -14.56 -19.44 38.03
CA PRO A 474 -13.81 -19.54 39.29
C PRO A 474 -12.94 -20.80 39.36
N GLU A 475 -13.40 -21.90 38.75
CA GLU A 475 -12.73 -23.18 38.81
C GLU A 475 -12.00 -23.51 37.50
N ARG A 476 -10.67 -23.67 37.60
CA ARG A 476 -9.81 -23.96 36.45
C ARG A 476 -10.18 -25.26 35.74
N HIS A 477 -10.51 -26.31 36.48
CA HIS A 477 -10.83 -27.63 35.91
C HIS A 477 -12.07 -27.57 35.02
N THR A 478 -13.13 -26.89 35.48
CA THR A 478 -14.36 -26.66 34.71
C THR A 478 -14.09 -25.85 33.44
N ASN A 479 -13.26 -24.80 33.52
CA ASN A 479 -12.89 -23.99 32.35
C ASN A 479 -12.11 -24.80 31.29
N VAL A 480 -11.16 -25.63 31.71
CA VAL A 480 -10.41 -26.51 30.80
C VAL A 480 -11.33 -27.54 30.16
N THR A 481 -12.27 -28.09 30.91
CA THR A 481 -13.28 -29.04 30.39
C THR A 481 -14.18 -28.38 29.34
N ASN A 482 -14.61 -27.13 29.56
CA ASN A 482 -15.37 -26.36 28.58
C ASN A 482 -14.57 -26.12 27.29
N LEU A 483 -13.28 -25.77 27.40
CA LEU A 483 -12.41 -25.59 26.25
C LEU A 483 -12.21 -26.90 25.48
N ASN A 484 -11.93 -28.01 26.15
CA ASN A 484 -11.74 -29.31 25.51
C ASN A 484 -13.00 -29.78 24.78
N ARG A 485 -14.18 -29.57 25.37
CA ARG A 485 -15.47 -29.85 24.72
C ARG A 485 -15.67 -28.99 23.47
N HIS A 486 -15.31 -27.71 23.51
CA HIS A 486 -15.34 -26.86 22.32
C HIS A 486 -14.35 -27.34 21.26
N LEU A 487 -13.11 -27.67 21.63
CA LEU A 487 -12.11 -28.17 20.69
C LEU A 487 -12.56 -29.46 19.98
N ALA A 488 -13.24 -30.37 20.69
CA ALA A 488 -13.80 -31.59 20.09
C ALA A 488 -14.90 -31.28 19.05
N GLU A 489 -15.81 -30.35 19.34
CA GLU A 489 -16.82 -29.93 18.35
C GLU A 489 -16.20 -29.16 17.18
N LEU A 490 -15.18 -28.35 17.45
CA LEU A 490 -14.42 -27.66 16.41
C LEU A 490 -13.72 -28.65 15.50
N GLU A 491 -13.13 -29.72 16.03
CA GLU A 491 -12.49 -30.77 15.23
C GLU A 491 -13.47 -31.42 14.26
N LYS A 492 -14.67 -31.78 14.71
CA LYS A 492 -15.75 -32.30 13.84
C LYS A 492 -16.08 -31.31 12.72
N TRP A 493 -16.20 -30.03 13.05
CA TRP A 493 -16.48 -28.97 12.09
C TRP A 493 -15.34 -28.80 11.07
N LEU A 494 -14.08 -28.85 11.51
CA LEU A 494 -12.90 -28.76 10.65
C LEU A 494 -12.82 -29.92 9.66
N ILE A 495 -13.09 -31.14 10.12
CA ILE A 495 -13.15 -32.35 9.26
C ILE A 495 -14.24 -32.19 8.22
N ARG A 496 -15.47 -31.81 8.65
CA ARG A 496 -16.62 -31.61 7.75
C ARG A 496 -16.32 -30.61 6.64
N TRP A 497 -15.65 -29.51 6.96
CA TRP A 497 -15.34 -28.44 6.02
C TRP A 497 -13.95 -28.52 5.38
N LYS A 498 -13.22 -29.62 5.59
CA LYS A 498 -11.88 -29.88 5.03
C LYS A 498 -10.84 -28.79 5.37
N ILE A 499 -10.92 -28.24 6.58
CA ILE A 499 -10.02 -27.18 7.07
C ILE A 499 -8.88 -27.81 7.87
N LYS A 500 -7.65 -27.36 7.59
CA LYS A 500 -6.44 -27.85 8.27
C LYS A 500 -5.87 -26.80 9.23
N ILE A 501 -5.53 -27.18 10.46
CA ILE A 501 -4.84 -26.34 11.45
C ILE A 501 -3.31 -26.52 11.34
N LYS A 502 -2.53 -25.49 11.73
CA LYS A 502 -1.09 -25.64 12.02
C LYS A 502 -0.88 -26.21 13.42
N LYS A 503 -0.51 -27.49 13.51
CA LYS A 503 -0.30 -28.18 14.81
C LYS A 503 0.82 -27.55 15.65
N ASP A 504 1.86 -27.01 15.01
CA ASP A 504 3.02 -26.42 15.69
C ASP A 504 2.76 -25.04 16.34
N LYS A 505 1.53 -24.50 16.22
CA LYS A 505 1.17 -23.15 16.67
C LYS A 505 -0.18 -23.10 17.38
N MET A 506 -0.39 -23.98 18.35
CA MET A 506 -1.55 -23.94 19.23
C MET A 506 -1.14 -23.64 20.68
N PRO A 507 -0.72 -22.40 21.01
CA PRO A 507 -0.43 -22.05 22.39
C PRO A 507 -1.72 -22.04 23.22
N CYS A 508 -1.63 -22.61 24.41
CA CYS A 508 -2.65 -22.50 25.45
C CYS A 508 -2.06 -21.63 26.56
N ASN A 509 -2.73 -20.51 26.87
CA ASN A 509 -2.31 -19.58 27.91
C ASN A 509 -3.40 -19.49 28.98
N VAL A 510 -3.00 -19.43 30.25
CA VAL A 510 -3.93 -19.21 31.37
C VAL A 510 -3.71 -17.80 31.91
N PHE A 511 -4.77 -16.99 31.90
CA PHE A 511 -4.76 -15.68 32.52
C PHE A 511 -5.34 -15.80 33.94
N HIS A 512 -4.54 -15.47 34.96
CA HIS A 512 -4.95 -15.40 36.37
C HIS A 512 -4.33 -14.16 37.03
N LYS A 513 -4.98 -13.63 38.06
CA LYS A 513 -4.45 -12.52 38.88
C LYS A 513 -3.57 -13.10 39.99
N SER A 514 -2.25 -12.88 39.97
CA SER A 514 -1.40 -13.39 41.05
C SER A 514 -1.81 -12.76 42.38
N GLN A 515 -2.04 -13.60 43.39
CA GLN A 515 -2.05 -13.14 44.77
C GLN A 515 -0.59 -12.93 45.17
N ASN A 516 -0.11 -11.69 45.14
CA ASN A 516 1.05 -11.35 45.97
C ASN A 516 0.55 -11.41 47.42
N THR A 517 0.68 -12.56 48.06
CA THR A 517 0.71 -12.62 49.51
C THR A 517 1.92 -11.80 49.95
N VAL A 518 1.69 -10.54 50.31
CA VAL A 518 2.65 -9.78 51.12
C VAL A 518 2.63 -10.47 52.48
N SER A 519 3.57 -11.39 52.71
CA SER A 519 3.92 -11.82 54.05
C SER A 519 4.48 -10.59 54.75
N HIS A 520 3.64 -9.90 55.53
CA HIS A 520 4.12 -8.90 56.47
C HIS A 520 4.99 -9.62 57.52
N PRO A 521 6.24 -9.18 57.74
CA PRO A 521 7.08 -9.69 58.82
C PRO A 521 6.52 -9.33 60.20
#